data_AF-A0A1L7N6R2-F1
#
_entry.id   AF-A0A1L7N6R2-F1
#
_cell.length_a   1.000
_cell.length_b   1.000
_cell.length_c   1.000
_cell.angle_alpha   90.00
_cell.angle_beta   90.00
_cell.angle_gamma   90.00
#
_symmetry.space_group_name_H-M   'P 1'
#
loop_
_entity.id
_entity.type
_entity.pdbx_description
1 polymer ?
#
loop_
_entity_poly.entity_id
_entity_poly.type
_entity_poly.pdbx_seq_one_letter_code
_entity_poly.pdbx_strand_id
1 'polypeptide(L)'
;MKETGMTPSWLNEKDGDEWRWAASYLSSRCSSSLKAKLDFFANRDFSRLVRSIHALESEAEGVKLIERLRNAIRQRRYRLSNGGRKTCSFTLPSATKTTLKTLAKRHKTTETGLIERLIEAASKQVAIQKEETRHESQAMKAIRNARKLEQELAKVRIDETEKQLHHCLKQLARWEAFLKEEQLVLSPEDEAAATALTKQRLHVIHEAIDAAVARHQLTSPRNV
;
A
#
# COMPACT_ATOMS: atom_id res chain seq x y z
N MET A 1 62.49 26.91 9.55
CA MET A 1 61.79 25.64 9.80
C MET A 1 60.40 25.99 10.33
N LYS A 2 59.35 25.72 9.55
CA LYS A 2 57.95 25.96 9.95
C LYS A 2 57.48 24.71 10.69
N GLU A 3 57.60 24.69 12.01
CA GLU A 3 56.81 23.77 12.82
C GLU A 3 55.37 24.28 12.79
N THR A 4 54.64 23.93 11.74
CA THR A 4 53.18 24.04 11.73
C THR A 4 52.67 23.13 12.83
N GLY A 5 52.31 23.73 13.98
CA GLY A 5 51.57 23.07 15.04
C GLY A 5 50.39 22.33 14.41
N MET A 6 50.52 21.01 14.35
CA MET A 6 49.61 20.15 13.61
C MET A 6 48.21 20.35 14.19
N THR A 7 47.26 20.72 13.34
CA THR A 7 45.86 20.87 13.76
C THR A 7 45.35 19.50 14.22
N PRO A 8 44.68 19.39 15.38
CA PRO A 8 44.19 18.11 15.85
C PRO A 8 43.18 17.55 14.84
N SER A 9 43.47 16.39 14.24
CA SER A 9 42.68 15.79 13.16
C SER A 9 41.21 15.50 13.52
N TRP A 10 40.88 15.54 14.81
CA TRP A 10 39.53 15.31 15.33
C TRP A 10 38.68 16.59 15.47
N LEU A 11 39.27 17.78 15.34
CA LEU A 11 38.57 19.07 15.48
C LEU A 11 38.48 19.78 14.12
N ASN A 12 37.29 20.22 13.72
CA ASN A 12 37.08 20.83 12.41
C ASN A 12 37.31 22.35 12.47
N GLU A 13 38.33 22.84 11.75
CA GLU A 13 38.64 24.27 11.63
C GLU A 13 37.52 25.07 10.94
N LYS A 14 36.84 24.45 9.96
CA LYS A 14 35.79 25.10 9.18
C LYS A 14 34.47 25.24 9.94
N ASP A 15 34.29 24.49 11.03
CA ASP A 15 33.10 24.54 11.86
C ASP A 15 33.31 25.51 13.05
N GLY A 16 33.01 26.78 12.78
CA GLY A 16 33.03 27.90 13.74
C GLY A 16 32.37 27.60 15.07
N ASP A 17 31.27 26.86 15.06
CA ASP A 17 30.45 26.58 16.24
C ASP A 17 30.96 25.38 17.04
N GLU A 18 31.66 24.46 16.37
CA GLU A 18 32.32 23.33 17.01
C GLU A 18 33.53 23.79 17.83
N TRP A 19 34.45 24.55 17.24
CA TRP A 19 35.69 24.91 17.94
C TRP A 19 35.48 25.98 19.02
N ARG A 20 34.55 26.93 18.83
CA ARG A 20 34.15 27.88 19.91
C ARG A 20 33.56 27.19 21.12
N TRP A 21 32.74 26.18 20.87
CA TRP A 21 32.20 25.35 21.95
C TRP A 21 33.29 24.49 22.60
N ALA A 22 34.24 23.95 21.84
CA ALA A 22 35.38 23.21 22.39
C ALA A 22 36.23 24.11 23.30
N ALA A 23 36.49 25.35 22.90
CA ALA A 23 37.18 26.35 23.74
C ALA A 23 36.40 26.63 25.04
N SER A 24 35.07 26.78 24.93
CA SER A 24 34.18 27.00 26.08
C SER A 24 34.09 25.77 27.01
N TYR A 25 34.16 24.56 26.44
CA TYR A 25 34.20 23.30 27.18
C TYR A 25 35.50 23.18 27.99
N LEU A 26 36.64 23.52 27.39
CA LEU A 26 37.93 23.52 28.08
C LEU A 26 37.99 24.57 29.19
N SER A 27 37.53 25.81 28.94
CA SER A 27 37.56 26.87 29.95
C SER A 27 36.69 26.58 31.16
N SER A 28 35.53 25.93 30.96
CA SER A 28 34.61 25.57 32.05
C SER A 28 35.02 24.33 32.86
N ARG A 29 35.81 23.43 32.26
CA ARG A 29 36.20 22.14 32.88
C ARG A 29 37.67 22.06 33.26
N CYS A 30 38.48 23.08 32.96
CA CYS A 30 39.87 23.17 33.39
C CYS A 30 39.98 23.37 34.91
N SER A 31 40.82 22.56 35.55
CA SER A 31 41.25 22.78 36.92
C SER A 31 42.07 24.07 37.03
N SER A 32 42.13 24.66 38.23
CA SER A 32 42.87 25.93 38.46
C SER A 32 44.34 25.85 38.07
N SER A 33 44.97 24.67 38.17
CA SER A 33 46.33 24.38 37.72
C SER A 33 46.49 24.46 36.20
N LEU A 34 45.51 23.96 35.45
CA LEU A 34 45.53 23.93 33.98
C LEU A 34 45.10 25.24 33.32
N LYS A 35 44.40 26.12 34.05
CA LYS A 35 43.92 27.42 33.52
C LYS A 35 45.05 28.32 33.05
N ALA A 36 46.22 28.26 33.67
CA ALA A 36 47.39 29.07 33.27
C ALA A 36 47.90 28.74 31.85
N LYS A 37 47.57 27.55 31.34
CA LYS A 37 47.96 27.07 30.01
C LYS A 37 46.90 27.30 28.93
N LEU A 38 45.70 27.73 29.32
CA LEU A 38 44.63 28.05 28.40
C LEU A 38 44.78 29.51 27.95
N ASP A 39 44.91 29.72 26.64
CA ASP A 39 44.88 31.08 26.10
C ASP A 39 43.48 31.68 26.30
N PHE A 40 43.40 32.84 26.94
CA PHE A 40 42.15 33.56 27.20
C PHE A 40 41.36 33.82 25.90
N PHE A 41 42.07 33.92 24.76
CA PHE A 41 41.49 34.15 23.44
C PHE A 41 41.26 32.87 22.62
N ALA A 42 41.35 31.68 23.23
CA ALA A 42 41.10 30.40 22.55
C ALA A 42 39.67 30.29 21.95
N ASN A 43 38.71 31.10 22.43
CA ASN A 43 37.35 31.17 21.86
C ASN A 43 37.23 32.14 20.66
N ARG A 44 38.27 32.90 20.33
CA ARG A 44 38.26 33.87 19.22
C ARG A 44 39.15 33.45 18.05
N ASP A 45 40.10 32.57 18.28
CA ASP A 45 41.10 32.16 17.30
C ASP A 45 41.38 30.66 17.41
N PHE A 46 41.11 29.94 16.33
CA PHE A 46 41.32 28.50 16.22
C PHE A 46 42.79 28.11 16.46
N SER A 47 43.75 28.90 15.98
CA SER A 47 45.17 28.62 16.17
C SER A 47 45.56 28.71 17.66
N ARG A 48 44.93 29.61 18.42
CA ARG A 48 45.15 29.74 19.88
C ARG A 48 44.54 28.58 20.65
N LEU A 49 43.39 28.08 20.20
CA LEU A 49 42.79 26.86 20.75
C LEU A 49 43.71 25.66 20.52
N VAL A 50 44.23 25.49 19.32
CA VAL A 50 45.16 24.39 18.99
C VAL A 50 46.42 24.45 19.86
N ARG A 51 47.01 25.63 20.05
CA ARG A 51 48.15 25.80 20.97
C ARG A 51 47.80 25.46 22.42
N SER A 52 46.60 25.84 22.88
CA SER A 52 46.13 25.51 24.22
C SER A 52 45.92 24.00 24.39
N ILE A 53 45.40 23.31 23.36
CA ILE A 53 45.27 21.85 23.35
C ILE A 53 46.65 21.20 23.46
N HIS A 54 47.62 21.61 22.65
CA HIS A 54 49.00 21.08 22.72
C HIS A 54 49.66 21.32 24.09
N ALA A 55 49.46 22.50 24.69
CA ALA A 55 49.98 22.82 26.03
C ALA A 55 49.36 21.95 27.14
N LEU A 56 48.11 21.53 26.96
CA LEU A 56 47.39 20.62 27.86
C LEU A 56 47.81 19.16 27.67
N GLU A 57 48.24 18.75 26.47
CA GLU A 57 48.75 17.39 26.22
C GLU A 57 50.06 17.09 26.97
N SER A 58 50.81 18.12 27.39
CA SER A 58 52.02 17.97 28.21
C SER A 58 51.75 17.52 29.66
N GLU A 59 50.48 17.51 30.13
CA GLU A 59 50.12 17.12 31.50
C GLU A 59 49.12 15.96 31.52
N ALA A 60 49.30 15.03 32.47
CA ALA A 60 48.43 13.85 32.60
C ALA A 60 46.95 14.22 32.85
N GLU A 61 46.68 15.32 33.58
CA GLU A 61 45.32 15.83 33.77
C GLU A 61 44.74 16.44 32.49
N GLY A 62 45.58 17.14 31.71
CA GLY A 62 45.18 17.76 30.45
C GLY A 62 44.87 16.72 29.36
N VAL A 63 45.64 15.63 29.28
CA VAL A 63 45.34 14.50 28.38
C VAL A 63 43.95 13.89 28.66
N LYS A 64 43.62 13.65 29.94
CA LYS A 64 42.29 13.14 30.33
C LYS A 64 41.17 14.13 30.00
N LEU A 65 41.42 15.43 30.14
CA LEU A 65 40.46 16.47 29.79
C LEU A 65 40.21 16.51 28.27
N ILE A 66 41.27 16.37 27.46
CA ILE A 66 41.17 16.31 26.01
C ILE A 66 40.42 15.05 25.56
N GLU A 67 40.65 13.89 26.19
CA GLU A 67 39.90 12.68 25.88
C GLU A 67 38.39 12.84 26.14
N ARG A 68 38.02 13.49 27.26
CA ARG A 68 36.62 13.83 27.55
C ARG A 68 36.06 14.81 26.51
N LEU A 69 36.83 15.82 26.13
CA LEU A 69 36.44 16.77 25.08
C LEU A 69 36.19 16.05 23.74
N ARG A 70 37.09 15.16 23.31
CA ARG A 70 36.94 14.36 22.08
C ARG A 70 35.62 13.56 22.11
N ASN A 71 35.34 12.90 23.23
CA ASN A 71 34.08 12.16 23.41
C ASN A 71 32.85 13.08 23.38
N ALA A 72 32.93 14.25 24.00
CA ALA A 72 31.84 15.21 24.04
C ALA A 72 31.55 15.81 22.64
N ILE A 73 32.59 16.11 21.85
CA ILE A 73 32.45 16.53 20.45
C ILE A 73 31.81 15.41 19.62
N ARG A 74 32.26 14.16 19.77
CA ARG A 74 31.65 13.02 19.06
C ARG A 74 30.16 12.89 19.36
N GLN A 75 29.77 13.02 20.63
CA GLN A 75 28.36 13.00 21.03
C GLN A 75 27.59 14.21 20.49
N ARG A 76 28.20 15.40 20.50
CA ARG A 76 27.58 16.62 19.95
C ARG A 76 27.34 16.48 18.45
N ARG A 77 28.33 16.03 17.68
CA ARG A 77 28.20 15.74 16.24
C ARG A 77 27.06 14.77 15.99
N TYR A 78 27.00 13.66 16.73
CA TYR A 78 25.92 12.67 16.59
C TYR A 78 24.52 13.25 16.87
N ARG A 79 24.39 14.21 17.80
CA ARG A 79 23.13 14.89 18.09
C ARG A 79 22.76 15.93 17.04
N LEU A 80 23.73 16.73 16.59
CA LEU A 80 23.52 17.77 15.58
C LEU A 80 23.28 17.19 14.19
N SER A 81 23.91 16.06 13.87
CA SER A 81 23.75 15.39 12.58
C SER A 81 22.38 14.75 12.40
N ASN A 82 21.44 14.90 13.35
CA ASN A 82 20.06 14.42 13.31
C ASN A 82 19.94 13.18 12.42
N GLY A 83 20.56 12.07 12.85
CA GLY A 83 20.69 10.85 12.06
C GLY A 83 19.36 10.13 11.84
N GLY A 84 18.36 10.82 11.27
CA GLY A 84 16.99 10.38 10.98
C GLY A 84 16.13 10.00 12.20
N ARG A 85 16.70 9.94 13.41
CA ARG A 85 16.06 9.34 14.58
C ARG A 85 15.58 10.39 15.57
N LYS A 86 14.27 10.40 15.83
CA LYS A 86 13.65 11.14 16.94
C LYS A 86 13.45 10.19 18.11
N THR A 87 13.86 10.60 19.30
CA THR A 87 13.63 9.81 20.52
C THR A 87 12.15 9.91 20.92
N CYS A 88 11.46 8.78 20.98
CA CYS A 88 10.11 8.68 21.52
C CYS A 88 10.16 7.92 22.85
N SER A 89 9.65 8.55 23.91
CA SER A 89 9.52 7.93 25.23
C SER A 89 8.09 7.42 25.39
N PHE A 90 7.93 6.13 25.69
CA PHE A 90 6.64 5.51 25.97
C PHE A 90 6.71 4.71 27.26
N THR A 91 5.60 4.63 27.97
CA THR A 91 5.46 3.80 29.16
C THR A 91 4.77 2.50 28.76
N LEU A 92 5.46 1.36 28.89
CA LEU A 92 4.87 0.04 28.68
C LEU A 92 4.71 -0.69 30.03
N PRO A 93 3.68 -1.54 30.18
CA PRO A 93 3.64 -2.51 31.25
C PRO A 93 4.90 -3.39 31.25
N SER A 94 5.35 -3.80 32.44
CA SER A 94 6.55 -4.61 32.63
C SER A 94 6.49 -5.94 31.85
N ALA A 95 5.31 -6.57 31.82
CA ALA A 95 5.06 -7.79 31.04
C ALA A 95 5.27 -7.56 29.53
N THR A 96 4.75 -6.45 28.99
CA THR A 96 4.88 -6.09 27.57
C THR A 96 6.32 -5.78 27.18
N LYS A 97 7.09 -5.12 28.05
CA LYS A 97 8.52 -4.90 27.82
C LYS A 97 9.31 -6.22 27.80
N THR A 98 8.99 -7.13 28.71
CA THR A 98 9.68 -8.42 28.82
C THR A 98 9.42 -9.31 27.60
N THR A 99 8.17 -9.34 27.13
CA THR A 99 7.79 -10.05 25.90
C THR A 99 8.45 -9.43 24.67
N LEU A 100 8.46 -8.10 24.55
CA LEU A 100 9.17 -7.40 23.46
C LEU A 100 10.65 -7.77 23.41
N LYS A 101 11.33 -7.75 24.57
CA LYS A 101 12.75 -8.12 24.68
C LYS A 101 13.00 -9.58 24.29
N THR A 102 12.11 -10.48 24.68
CA THR A 102 12.19 -11.92 24.35
C THR A 102 11.99 -12.14 22.86
N LEU A 103 11.00 -11.47 22.25
CA LEU A 103 10.75 -11.51 20.82
C LEU A 103 11.90 -10.92 20.01
N ALA A 104 12.45 -9.78 20.44
CA ALA A 104 13.58 -9.14 19.78
C ALA A 104 14.80 -10.09 19.75
N LYS A 105 15.08 -10.78 20.87
CA LYS A 105 16.12 -11.82 20.93
C LYS A 105 15.83 -12.99 19.99
N ARG A 106 14.61 -13.52 19.98
CA ARG A 106 14.21 -14.63 19.10
C ARG A 106 14.41 -14.28 17.62
N HIS A 107 14.08 -13.06 17.24
CA HIS A 107 14.24 -12.58 15.86
C HIS A 107 15.62 -12.00 15.55
N LYS A 108 16.59 -12.06 16.48
CA LYS A 108 17.95 -11.53 16.34
C LYS A 108 17.97 -10.04 15.92
N THR A 109 17.04 -9.24 16.42
CA THR A 109 16.98 -7.78 16.15
C THR A 109 16.94 -6.97 17.43
N THR A 110 17.07 -5.65 17.30
CA THR A 110 16.81 -4.72 18.39
C THR A 110 15.30 -4.62 18.66
N GLU A 111 14.92 -4.20 19.86
CA GLU A 111 13.51 -3.95 20.23
C GLU A 111 12.88 -2.91 19.28
N THR A 112 13.62 -1.85 18.94
CA THR A 112 13.18 -0.83 17.98
C THR A 112 12.98 -1.40 16.57
N GLY A 113 13.91 -2.23 16.08
CA GLY A 113 13.78 -2.84 14.75
C GLY A 113 12.67 -3.90 14.68
N LEU A 114 12.28 -4.48 15.83
CA LEU A 114 11.08 -5.32 15.89
C LEU A 114 9.80 -4.47 15.80
N ILE A 115 9.73 -3.36 16.53
CA ILE A 115 8.59 -2.43 16.47
C ILE A 115 8.41 -1.89 15.05
N GLU A 116 9.50 -1.47 14.39
CA GLU A 116 9.47 -0.96 13.02
C GLU A 116 8.87 -1.99 12.04
N ARG A 117 9.32 -3.24 12.12
CA ARG A 117 8.77 -4.33 11.29
C ARG A 117 7.30 -4.61 11.58
N LEU A 118 6.88 -4.55 12.84
CA LEU A 118 5.47 -4.73 13.20
C LEU A 118 4.59 -3.61 12.67
N ILE A 119 5.08 -2.37 12.72
CA ILE A 119 4.38 -1.20 12.16
C ILE A 119 4.26 -1.33 10.64
N GLU A 120 5.35 -1.73 9.96
CA GLU A 120 5.35 -1.92 8.51
C GLU A 120 4.45 -3.09 8.08
N ALA A 121 4.45 -4.19 8.83
CA ALA A 121 3.55 -5.31 8.58
C ALA A 121 2.07 -4.90 8.76
N ALA A 122 1.76 -4.15 9.84
CA ALA A 122 0.42 -3.66 10.09
C ALA A 122 -0.05 -2.69 8.99
N SER A 123 0.81 -1.78 8.52
CA SER A 123 0.45 -0.84 7.46
C SER A 123 0.20 -1.55 6.13
N LYS A 124 1.04 -2.54 5.77
CA LYS A 124 0.83 -3.39 4.59
C LYS A 124 -0.47 -4.17 4.68
N GLN A 125 -0.76 -4.76 5.84
CA GLN A 125 -1.99 -5.53 6.03
C GLN A 125 -3.25 -4.66 5.86
N VAL A 126 -3.25 -3.45 6.40
CA VAL A 126 -4.36 -2.50 6.23
C VAL A 126 -4.54 -2.11 4.76
N ALA A 127 -3.44 -1.90 4.03
CA ALA A 127 -3.50 -1.60 2.60
C ALA A 127 -4.08 -2.76 1.79
N ILE A 128 -3.66 -4.00 2.08
CA ILE A 128 -4.18 -5.22 1.44
C ILE A 128 -5.68 -5.36 1.69
N GLN A 129 -6.11 -5.29 2.95
CA GLN A 129 -7.53 -5.39 3.30
C GLN A 129 -8.39 -4.32 2.64
N LYS A 130 -7.86 -3.08 2.52
CA LYS A 130 -8.56 -2.01 1.82
C LYS A 130 -8.73 -2.30 0.33
N GLU A 131 -7.75 -2.94 -0.29
CA GLU A 131 -7.84 -3.30 -1.71
C GLU A 131 -8.75 -4.52 -1.93
N GLU A 132 -8.69 -5.52 -1.06
CA GLU A 132 -9.61 -6.67 -1.06
C GLU A 132 -11.07 -6.21 -0.94
N THR A 133 -11.38 -5.38 0.05
CA THR A 133 -12.73 -4.82 0.22
C THR A 133 -13.19 -3.98 -0.98
N ARG A 134 -12.27 -3.28 -1.66
CA ARG A 134 -12.60 -2.59 -2.91
C ARG A 134 -12.93 -3.57 -4.02
N HIS A 135 -12.11 -4.60 -4.23
CA HIS A 135 -12.36 -5.63 -5.24
C HIS A 135 -13.68 -6.36 -4.98
N GLU A 136 -13.96 -6.74 -3.73
CA GLU A 136 -15.22 -7.36 -3.34
C GLU A 136 -16.41 -6.43 -3.61
N SER A 137 -16.29 -5.14 -3.28
CA SER A 137 -17.34 -4.16 -3.54
C SER A 137 -17.61 -3.97 -5.04
N GLN A 138 -16.56 -4.01 -5.86
CA GLN A 138 -16.67 -3.92 -7.32
C GLN A 138 -17.30 -5.19 -7.91
N ALA A 139 -16.87 -6.37 -7.45
CA ALA A 139 -17.45 -7.66 -7.85
C ALA A 139 -18.93 -7.74 -7.50
N MET A 140 -19.31 -7.33 -6.28
CA MET A 140 -20.72 -7.28 -5.87
C MET A 140 -21.54 -6.32 -6.74
N LYS A 141 -21.00 -5.17 -7.12
CA LYS A 141 -21.66 -4.23 -8.04
C LYS A 141 -21.81 -4.84 -9.44
N ALA A 142 -20.78 -5.50 -9.95
CA ALA A 142 -20.83 -6.17 -11.26
C ALA A 142 -21.90 -7.28 -11.28
N ILE A 143 -21.93 -8.14 -10.25
CA ILE A 143 -22.96 -9.19 -10.11
C ILE A 143 -24.36 -8.58 -10.02
N ARG A 144 -24.54 -7.52 -9.23
CA ARG A 144 -25.84 -6.84 -9.12
C ARG A 144 -26.29 -6.25 -10.45
N ASN A 145 -25.39 -5.65 -11.20
CA ASN A 145 -25.70 -5.07 -12.51
C ASN A 145 -26.01 -6.15 -13.54
N ALA A 146 -25.25 -7.25 -13.56
CA ALA A 146 -25.50 -8.39 -14.44
C ALA A 146 -26.88 -9.01 -14.17
N ARG A 147 -27.23 -9.24 -12.90
CA ARG A 147 -28.57 -9.75 -12.51
C ARG A 147 -29.70 -8.81 -12.94
N LYS A 148 -29.51 -7.50 -12.81
CA LYS A 148 -30.50 -6.52 -13.30
C LYS A 148 -30.67 -6.61 -14.81
N LEU A 149 -29.56 -6.70 -15.55
CA LEU A 149 -29.61 -6.82 -17.01
C LEU A 149 -30.31 -8.11 -17.44
N GLU A 150 -30.02 -9.25 -16.80
CA GLU A 150 -30.70 -10.52 -17.05
C GLU A 150 -32.21 -10.43 -16.78
N GLN A 151 -32.61 -9.77 -15.69
CA GLN A 151 -34.02 -9.53 -15.39
C GLN A 151 -34.71 -8.69 -16.46
N GLU A 152 -34.09 -7.62 -16.94
CA GLU A 152 -34.66 -6.78 -18.01
C GLU A 152 -34.74 -7.55 -19.33
N LEU A 153 -33.71 -8.33 -19.69
CA LEU A 153 -33.74 -9.19 -20.87
C LEU A 153 -34.83 -10.26 -20.77
N ALA A 154 -35.05 -10.84 -19.59
CA ALA A 154 -36.11 -11.80 -19.37
C ALA A 154 -37.50 -11.17 -19.54
N LYS A 155 -37.72 -9.94 -19.03
CA LYS A 155 -38.98 -9.20 -19.24
C LYS A 155 -39.24 -8.96 -20.72
N VAL A 156 -38.24 -8.44 -21.46
CA VAL A 156 -38.37 -8.20 -22.90
C VAL A 156 -38.72 -9.48 -23.66
N ARG A 157 -38.10 -10.62 -23.30
CA ARG A 157 -38.43 -11.92 -23.89
C ARG A 157 -39.87 -12.35 -23.58
N ILE A 158 -40.31 -12.20 -22.33
CA ILE A 158 -41.68 -12.52 -21.92
C ILE A 158 -42.68 -11.68 -22.71
N ASP A 159 -42.49 -10.36 -22.77
CA ASP A 159 -43.38 -9.45 -23.51
C ASP A 159 -43.47 -9.83 -24.99
N GLU A 160 -42.35 -10.21 -25.61
CA GLU A 160 -42.34 -10.64 -27.01
C GLU A 160 -43.04 -11.98 -27.21
N THR A 161 -42.82 -12.95 -26.31
CA THR A 161 -43.55 -14.23 -26.35
C THR A 161 -45.05 -14.05 -26.12
N GLU A 162 -45.46 -13.10 -25.29
CA GLU A 162 -46.86 -12.78 -25.05
C GLU A 162 -47.51 -12.21 -26.31
N LYS A 163 -46.84 -11.31 -27.03
CA LYS A 163 -47.33 -10.79 -28.32
C LYS A 163 -47.47 -11.88 -29.37
N GLN A 164 -46.49 -12.78 -29.46
CA GLN A 164 -46.53 -13.90 -30.41
C GLN A 164 -47.67 -14.85 -30.06
N LEU A 165 -47.84 -15.20 -28.79
CA LEU A 165 -48.94 -16.02 -28.30
C LEU A 165 -50.29 -15.35 -28.61
N HIS A 166 -50.42 -14.06 -28.34
CA HIS A 166 -51.64 -13.31 -28.64
C HIS A 166 -51.94 -13.29 -30.15
N HIS A 167 -50.92 -13.17 -31.00
CA HIS A 167 -51.08 -13.28 -32.44
C HIS A 167 -51.59 -14.67 -32.85
N CYS A 168 -50.96 -15.74 -32.34
CA CYS A 168 -51.38 -17.12 -32.61
C CYS A 168 -52.82 -17.37 -32.14
N LEU A 169 -53.17 -16.97 -30.92
CA LEU A 169 -54.53 -17.08 -30.37
C LEU A 169 -55.54 -16.30 -31.21
N LYS A 170 -55.20 -15.10 -31.67
CA LYS A 170 -56.07 -14.31 -32.54
C LYS A 170 -56.31 -15.00 -33.88
N GLN A 171 -55.29 -15.62 -34.47
CA GLN A 171 -55.46 -16.40 -35.69
C GLN A 171 -56.35 -17.61 -35.42
N LEU A 172 -56.08 -18.39 -34.36
CA LEU A 172 -56.90 -19.54 -33.98
C LEU A 172 -58.35 -19.14 -33.76
N ALA A 173 -58.63 -18.07 -33.02
CA ALA A 173 -59.99 -17.57 -32.80
C ALA A 173 -60.69 -17.15 -34.11
N ARG A 174 -59.95 -16.62 -35.09
CA ARG A 174 -60.48 -16.33 -36.44
C ARG A 174 -60.81 -17.62 -37.19
N TRP A 175 -59.93 -18.61 -37.14
CA TRP A 175 -60.17 -19.93 -37.72
C TRP A 175 -61.38 -20.60 -37.07
N GLU A 176 -61.49 -20.58 -35.74
CA GLU A 176 -62.63 -21.10 -34.99
C GLU A 176 -63.93 -20.34 -35.29
N ALA A 177 -63.89 -19.02 -35.47
CA ALA A 177 -65.07 -18.25 -35.85
C ALA A 177 -65.53 -18.59 -37.27
N PHE A 178 -64.59 -18.77 -38.21
CA PHE A 178 -64.87 -19.20 -39.58
C PHE A 178 -65.41 -20.64 -39.61
N LEU A 179 -64.83 -21.55 -38.81
CA LEU A 179 -65.26 -22.96 -38.70
C LEU A 179 -66.52 -23.16 -37.86
N LYS A 180 -66.90 -22.24 -36.96
CA LYS A 180 -68.19 -22.34 -36.24
C LYS A 180 -69.40 -22.22 -37.19
N GLU A 181 -69.22 -21.74 -38.42
CA GLU A 181 -70.24 -21.80 -39.48
C GLU A 181 -70.29 -23.16 -40.22
N GLU A 182 -69.21 -23.95 -40.15
CA GLU A 182 -69.10 -25.31 -40.71
C GLU A 182 -68.62 -26.30 -39.64
N GLN A 183 -69.55 -26.95 -38.95
CA GLN A 183 -69.26 -27.90 -37.87
C GLN A 183 -68.48 -29.12 -38.40
N LEU A 184 -67.15 -29.01 -38.48
CA LEU A 184 -66.26 -30.06 -38.97
C LEU A 184 -65.75 -30.92 -37.82
N VAL A 185 -66.36 -32.09 -37.67
CA VAL A 185 -65.74 -33.22 -36.99
C VAL A 185 -64.58 -33.68 -37.88
N LEU A 186 -63.34 -33.34 -37.51
CA LEU A 186 -62.15 -33.78 -38.23
C LEU A 186 -62.03 -35.30 -38.13
N SER A 187 -61.82 -35.96 -39.28
CA SER A 187 -61.48 -37.38 -39.35
C SER A 187 -60.09 -37.60 -38.72
N PRO A 188 -59.84 -38.73 -38.02
CA PRO A 188 -58.54 -39.01 -37.41
C PRO A 188 -57.36 -39.02 -38.41
N GLU A 189 -57.62 -39.29 -39.69
CA GLU A 189 -56.60 -39.19 -40.75
C GLU A 189 -56.20 -37.74 -41.06
N ASP A 190 -57.16 -36.80 -41.05
CA ASP A 190 -56.90 -35.38 -41.31
C ASP A 190 -56.19 -34.72 -40.12
N GLU A 191 -56.49 -35.16 -38.90
CA GLU A 191 -55.81 -34.73 -37.68
C GLU A 191 -54.34 -35.23 -37.65
N ALA A 192 -54.10 -36.47 -38.09
CA ALA A 192 -52.75 -37.00 -38.27
C ALA A 192 -51.96 -36.25 -39.37
N ALA A 193 -52.60 -35.89 -40.49
CA ALA A 193 -51.98 -35.09 -41.54
C ALA A 193 -51.63 -33.67 -41.06
N ALA A 194 -52.53 -33.02 -40.32
CA ALA A 194 -52.30 -31.69 -39.76
C ALA A 194 -51.15 -31.66 -38.75
N THR A 195 -51.06 -32.66 -37.86
CA THR A 195 -49.96 -32.77 -36.89
C THR A 195 -48.62 -33.04 -37.56
N ALA A 196 -48.58 -33.86 -38.61
CA ALA A 196 -47.37 -34.10 -39.41
C ALA A 196 -46.87 -32.82 -40.12
N LEU A 197 -47.80 -32.06 -40.72
CA LEU A 197 -47.49 -30.81 -41.41
C LEU A 197 -46.99 -29.74 -40.42
N THR A 198 -47.58 -29.69 -39.23
CA THR A 198 -47.14 -28.79 -38.15
C THR A 198 -45.71 -29.11 -37.70
N LYS A 199 -45.40 -30.40 -37.46
CA LYS A 199 -44.04 -30.84 -37.11
C LYS A 199 -43.02 -30.48 -38.19
N GLN A 200 -43.35 -30.68 -39.46
CA GLN A 200 -42.48 -30.34 -40.57
C GLN A 200 -42.17 -28.83 -40.61
N ARG A 201 -43.20 -27.98 -40.48
CA ARG A 201 -43.00 -26.52 -40.45
C ARG A 201 -42.17 -26.08 -39.25
N LEU A 202 -42.41 -26.70 -38.09
CA LEU A 202 -41.68 -26.39 -36.86
C LEU A 202 -40.20 -26.79 -36.97
N HIS A 203 -39.89 -27.87 -37.68
CA HIS A 203 -38.52 -28.30 -37.96
C HIS A 203 -37.77 -27.29 -38.85
N VAL A 204 -38.38 -26.82 -39.93
CA VAL A 204 -37.78 -25.81 -40.82
C VAL A 204 -37.50 -24.49 -40.08
N ILE A 205 -38.42 -24.09 -39.20
CA ILE A 205 -38.22 -22.90 -38.36
C ILE A 205 -37.04 -23.08 -37.40
N HIS A 206 -36.89 -24.26 -36.78
CA HIS A 206 -35.75 -24.55 -35.91
C HIS A 206 -34.43 -24.50 -36.67
N GLU A 207 -34.33 -25.13 -37.84
CA GLU A 207 -33.11 -25.08 -38.66
C GLU A 207 -32.74 -23.64 -39.04
N ALA A 208 -33.73 -22.81 -39.37
CA ALA A 208 -33.50 -21.40 -39.71
C ALA A 208 -33.00 -20.58 -38.51
N ILE A 209 -33.54 -20.85 -37.31
CA ILE A 209 -33.08 -20.24 -36.04
C ILE A 209 -31.64 -20.67 -35.76
N ASP A 210 -31.32 -21.96 -35.85
CA ASP A 210 -29.98 -22.49 -35.60
C ASP A 210 -28.95 -21.89 -36.57
N ALA A 211 -29.31 -21.78 -37.85
CA ALA A 211 -28.47 -21.12 -38.85
C ALA A 211 -28.27 -19.62 -38.57
N ALA A 212 -29.25 -18.93 -38.00
CA ALA A 212 -29.11 -17.53 -37.59
C ALA A 212 -28.22 -17.38 -36.35
N VAL A 213 -28.37 -18.26 -35.35
CA VAL A 213 -27.53 -18.30 -34.14
C VAL A 213 -26.07 -18.60 -34.49
N ALA A 214 -25.81 -19.59 -35.35
CA ALA A 214 -24.46 -19.92 -35.81
C ALA A 214 -23.79 -18.74 -36.53
N ARG A 215 -24.53 -18.02 -37.38
CA ARG A 215 -24.03 -16.80 -38.04
C ARG A 215 -23.68 -15.71 -37.05
N HIS A 216 -24.53 -15.47 -36.04
CA HIS A 216 -24.25 -14.49 -34.98
C HIS A 216 -23.01 -14.88 -34.15
N GLN A 217 -22.80 -16.17 -33.85
CA GLN A 217 -21.62 -16.62 -33.11
C GLN A 217 -20.32 -16.43 -33.91
N LEU A 218 -20.37 -16.52 -35.24
CA LEU A 218 -19.22 -16.29 -36.13
C LEU A 218 -18.90 -14.80 -36.31
N THR A 219 -19.90 -13.92 -36.26
CA THR A 219 -19.72 -12.46 -36.47
C THR A 219 -19.61 -11.66 -35.17
N SER A 220 -20.00 -12.22 -34.02
CA SER A 220 -19.81 -11.59 -32.73
C SER A 220 -18.33 -11.66 -32.35
N PRO A 221 -17.68 -10.51 -32.05
CA PRO A 221 -16.27 -10.51 -31.65
C PRO A 221 -16.14 -11.34 -30.37
N ARG A 222 -15.37 -12.42 -30.44
CA ARG A 222 -14.96 -13.18 -29.25
C ARG A 222 -14.29 -12.19 -28.30
N ASN A 223 -14.95 -11.90 -27.17
CA ASN A 223 -14.30 -11.26 -26.03
C ASN A 223 -13.15 -12.17 -25.60
N VAL A 224 -11.94 -11.81 -26.02
CA VAL A 224 -10.66 -12.27 -25.46
C VAL A 224 -10.25 -11.25 -24.40
#